data_AF-A0A453QL17-F1
#
_entry.id   AF-A0A453QL17-F1
#
_cell.length_a   1.000
_cell.length_b   1.000
_cell.length_c   1.000
_cell.angle_alpha   90.00
_cell.angle_beta   90.00
_cell.angle_gamma   90.00
#
_symmetry.space_group_name_H-M   'P 1'
#
loop_
_entity.id
_entity.type
_entity.pdbx_description
1 polymer ?
#
loop_
_entity_poly.entity_id
_entity_poly.type
_entity_poly.pdbx_seq_one_letter_code
_entity_poly.pdbx_strand_id
1 'polypeptide(L)'
;MASLLPWLPWLVVPLLFFYLLDILAQVCRRGLPPGPRPLPLIGSLHLLGDQPHRSLARLARTHGPLMSLRLGAVTTVVVSSPDAAREFLQKHDAVFATRAVQDAVGAHARSSVAWLPHAPRWRSLRRIMATELFAPHRLDALQRLRAEKVRELAAHVARLARDGAAVDIGRVAFTTSLNLLSRTVFSTDVTSLDDHGGSKGFQVLVAEIMEVAGSPNVSDFFPALAAADLQGLRRRMARLFARLHLVFDREVDQRLGRRRRLPGRAAGCRGAGRRPDRAARSRHAPVAVLGSVCCWQ
;
A
#
# COMPACT_ATOMS: atom_id res chain seq x y z
N MET A 1 -48.71 -8.85 9.32
CA MET A 1 -47.51 -8.00 9.57
C MET A 1 -47.32 -7.60 11.05
N ALA A 2 -48.02 -8.21 12.02
CA ALA A 2 -47.99 -7.77 13.44
C ALA A 2 -47.04 -8.56 14.37
N SER A 3 -46.31 -9.57 13.88
CA SER A 3 -45.50 -10.48 14.71
C SER A 3 -44.04 -10.05 14.97
N LEU A 4 -43.57 -8.96 14.34
CA LEU A 4 -42.19 -8.48 14.49
C LEU A 4 -42.04 -7.37 15.55
N LEU A 5 -43.14 -6.76 15.99
CA LEU A 5 -43.13 -5.64 16.95
C LEU A 5 -42.57 -5.97 18.35
N PRO A 6 -42.77 -7.17 18.96
CA PRO A 6 -42.23 -7.46 20.28
C PRO A 6 -40.70 -7.73 20.29
N TRP A 7 -40.08 -7.89 19.12
CA TRP A 7 -38.64 -8.14 18.97
C TRP A 7 -37.81 -6.85 18.83
N LEU A 8 -38.45 -5.74 18.47
CA LEU A 8 -37.83 -4.41 18.36
C LEU A 8 -37.10 -3.96 19.64
N PRO A 9 -37.67 -4.04 20.86
CA PRO A 9 -36.97 -3.60 22.07
C PRO A 9 -35.70 -4.43 22.35
N TRP A 10 -35.69 -5.72 21.98
CA TRP A 10 -34.51 -6.58 22.12
C TRP A 10 -33.35 -6.20 21.19
N LEU A 11 -33.61 -5.48 20.10
CA LEU A 11 -32.59 -4.89 19.23
C LEU A 11 -32.20 -3.47 19.65
N VAL A 12 -33.14 -2.69 20.17
CA VAL A 12 -32.92 -1.29 20.56
C VAL A 12 -32.08 -1.19 21.84
N VAL A 13 -32.33 -2.02 22.85
CA VAL A 13 -31.58 -2.01 24.12
C VAL A 13 -30.07 -2.24 23.93
N PRO A 14 -29.60 -3.28 23.22
CA PRO A 14 -28.16 -3.46 23.01
C PRO A 14 -27.57 -2.32 22.16
N LEU A 15 -28.29 -1.83 21.15
CA LEU A 15 -27.82 -0.72 20.33
C LEU A 15 -27.62 0.57 21.16
N LEU A 16 -28.56 0.86 22.06
CA LEU A 16 -28.49 2.00 22.97
C LEU A 16 -27.40 1.82 24.04
N PHE A 17 -27.20 0.59 24.52
CA PHE A 17 -26.08 0.26 25.41
C PHE A 17 -24.72 0.45 24.73
N PHE A 18 -24.54 -0.08 23.51
CA PHE A 18 -23.31 0.14 22.73
C PHE A 18 -23.09 1.61 22.41
N TYR A 19 -24.15 2.35 22.11
CA TYR A 19 -24.09 3.80 21.88
C TYR A 19 -23.62 4.56 23.13
N LEU A 20 -24.16 4.23 24.30
CA LEU A 20 -23.77 4.86 25.57
C LEU A 20 -22.32 4.52 25.95
N LEU A 21 -21.91 3.26 25.79
CA LEU A 21 -20.52 2.84 25.97
C LEU A 21 -19.59 3.61 25.05
N ASP A 22 -19.99 3.83 23.80
CA ASP A 22 -19.19 4.57 22.83
C ASP A 22 -19.00 6.03 23.24
N ILE A 23 -20.06 6.69 23.73
CA ILE A 23 -19.97 8.06 24.26
C ILE A 23 -19.05 8.11 25.48
N LEU A 24 -19.20 7.17 26.42
CA LEU A 24 -18.35 7.12 27.61
C LEU A 24 -16.88 6.94 27.22
N ALA A 25 -16.59 6.04 26.28
CA ALA A 25 -15.26 5.82 25.75
C ALA A 25 -14.69 7.07 25.05
N GLN A 26 -15.53 7.88 24.41
CA GLN A 26 -15.10 9.16 23.81
C GLN A 26 -14.74 10.20 24.87
N VAL A 27 -15.53 10.33 25.94
CA VAL A 27 -15.27 11.29 27.03
C VAL A 27 -13.98 10.96 27.79
N CYS A 28 -13.66 9.67 27.91
CA CYS A 28 -12.43 9.23 28.58
C CYS A 28 -11.14 9.47 27.77
N ARG A 29 -11.23 9.85 26.49
CA ARG A 29 -10.05 10.11 25.63
C ARG A 29 -9.45 11.49 25.93
N ARG A 30 -8.54 11.54 26.90
CA ARG A 30 -7.75 12.74 27.22
C ARG A 30 -6.40 12.71 26.50
N GLY A 31 -5.87 13.90 26.18
CA GLY A 31 -4.51 14.05 25.63
C GLY A 31 -4.37 13.86 24.12
N LEU A 32 -5.47 13.85 23.36
CA LEU A 32 -5.42 13.83 21.90
C LEU A 32 -5.35 15.25 21.32
N PRO A 33 -4.68 15.46 20.17
CA PRO A 33 -4.77 16.69 19.39
C PRO A 33 -6.23 17.09 19.11
N PRO A 34 -6.51 18.39 18.90
CA PRO A 34 -7.86 18.88 18.59
C PRO A 34 -8.45 18.21 17.35
N GLY A 35 -9.77 18.23 17.18
CA GLY A 35 -10.40 17.62 16.01
C GLY A 35 -11.91 17.79 15.98
N PRO A 36 -12.56 17.44 14.86
CA PRO A 36 -14.01 17.44 14.77
C PRO A 36 -14.61 16.45 15.75
N ARG A 37 -15.77 16.79 16.31
CA ARG A 37 -16.50 15.92 17.24
C ARG A 37 -16.95 14.65 16.49
N PRO A 38 -16.53 13.45 16.93
CA PRO A 38 -16.90 12.22 16.25
C PRO A 38 -18.37 11.88 16.50
N LEU A 39 -19.07 11.40 15.48
CA LEU A 39 -20.38 10.78 15.68
C LEU A 39 -20.20 9.41 16.35
N PRO A 40 -21.18 8.95 17.15
CA PRO A 40 -21.15 7.60 17.70
C PRO A 40 -21.07 6.54 16.61
N LEU A 41 -20.34 5.45 16.88
CA LEU A 41 -20.08 4.32 15.97
C LEU A 41 -19.23 4.65 14.72
N ILE A 42 -19.67 5.60 13.89
CA ILE A 42 -19.06 5.93 12.59
C ILE A 42 -17.86 6.89 12.73
N GLY A 43 -17.86 7.71 13.78
CA GLY A 43 -16.85 8.75 13.98
C GLY A 43 -16.97 9.89 12.95
N SER A 44 -15.85 10.27 12.39
CA SER A 44 -15.65 11.35 11.42
C SER A 44 -15.69 10.88 9.95
N LEU A 45 -16.03 9.61 9.66
CA LEU A 45 -16.06 9.09 8.28
C LEU A 45 -16.99 9.89 7.37
N HIS A 46 -18.10 10.39 7.90
CA HIS A 46 -19.08 11.23 7.19
C HIS A 46 -18.49 12.55 6.66
N LEU A 47 -17.33 12.99 7.17
CA LEU A 47 -16.67 14.23 6.74
C LEU A 47 -15.71 14.03 5.56
N LEU A 48 -15.34 12.80 5.22
CA LEU A 48 -14.30 12.53 4.22
C LEU A 48 -14.82 12.68 2.78
N GLY A 49 -16.03 12.22 2.48
CA GLY A 49 -16.61 12.20 1.14
C GLY A 49 -15.73 11.43 0.13
N ASP A 50 -15.93 11.69 -1.16
CA ASP A 50 -15.23 10.97 -2.25
C ASP A 50 -13.77 11.41 -2.42
N GLN A 51 -13.40 12.56 -1.85
CA GLN A 51 -12.05 13.14 -1.94
C GLN A 51 -11.48 13.36 -0.53
N PRO A 52 -11.07 12.28 0.17
CA PRO A 52 -10.68 12.36 1.59
C PRO A 52 -9.53 13.35 1.80
N HIS A 53 -8.53 13.37 0.94
CA HIS A 53 -7.39 14.29 1.03
C HIS A 53 -7.81 15.78 1.02
N ARG A 54 -8.81 16.18 0.21
CA ARG A 54 -9.33 17.56 0.18
C ARG A 54 -10.15 17.89 1.42
N SER A 55 -10.97 16.94 1.87
CA SER A 55 -11.75 17.11 3.09
C SER A 55 -10.85 17.22 4.33
N LEU A 56 -9.82 16.40 4.42
CA LEU A 56 -8.78 16.48 5.46
C LEU A 56 -8.06 17.84 5.44
N ALA A 57 -7.67 18.33 4.27
CA ALA A 57 -7.04 19.64 4.15
C ALA A 57 -7.95 20.79 4.62
N ARG A 58 -9.27 20.72 4.33
CA ARG A 58 -10.24 21.70 4.83
C ARG A 58 -10.41 21.62 6.36
N LEU A 59 -10.49 20.40 6.90
CA LEU A 59 -10.58 20.19 8.34
C LEU A 59 -9.34 20.71 9.07
N ALA A 60 -8.14 20.51 8.50
CA ALA A 60 -6.89 21.02 9.08
C ALA A 60 -6.84 22.55 9.17
N ARG A 61 -7.49 23.28 8.23
CA ARG A 61 -7.61 24.74 8.33
C ARG A 61 -8.45 25.19 9.53
N THR A 62 -9.38 24.34 9.99
CA THR A 62 -10.31 24.67 11.07
C THR A 62 -9.80 24.16 12.42
N HIS A 63 -9.25 22.94 12.47
CA HIS A 63 -8.83 22.27 13.70
C HIS A 63 -7.33 22.37 13.98
N GLY A 64 -6.56 22.90 13.03
CA GLY A 64 -5.13 23.08 13.13
C GLY A 64 -4.32 22.00 12.39
N PRO A 65 -2.99 22.19 12.33
CA PRO A 65 -2.08 21.38 11.53
C PRO A 65 -1.83 19.96 12.09
N LEU A 66 -2.21 19.72 13.35
CA LEU A 66 -2.17 18.42 13.98
C LEU A 66 -3.54 18.16 14.59
N MET A 67 -4.30 17.25 13.99
CA MET A 67 -5.68 17.00 14.42
C MET A 67 -5.99 15.50 14.56
N SER A 68 -6.93 15.18 15.44
CA SER A 68 -7.40 13.80 15.66
C SER A 68 -8.75 13.57 15.00
N LEU A 69 -8.87 12.44 14.31
CA LEU A 69 -10.09 11.95 13.71
C LEU A 69 -10.39 10.55 14.24
N ARG A 70 -11.67 10.19 14.22
CA ARG A 70 -12.10 8.82 14.49
C ARG A 70 -12.68 8.23 13.22
N LEU A 71 -12.02 7.24 12.62
CA LEU A 71 -12.50 6.56 11.42
C LEU A 71 -13.12 5.22 11.83
N GLY A 72 -14.45 5.21 12.06
CA GLY A 72 -15.15 4.09 12.67
C GLY A 72 -14.71 3.85 14.12
N ALA A 73 -14.09 2.72 14.39
CA ALA A 73 -13.49 2.39 15.69
C ALA A 73 -12.00 2.81 15.81
N VAL A 74 -11.36 3.22 14.71
CA VAL A 74 -9.93 3.54 14.66
C VAL A 74 -9.69 5.03 14.91
N THR A 75 -8.69 5.36 15.73
CA THR A 75 -8.27 6.76 15.95
C THR A 75 -7.10 7.09 15.02
N THR A 76 -7.21 8.18 14.28
CA THR A 76 -6.24 8.59 13.27
C THR A 76 -5.81 10.02 13.54
N VAL A 77 -4.50 10.24 13.64
CA VAL A 77 -3.93 11.59 13.73
C VAL A 77 -3.53 12.03 12.33
N VAL A 78 -3.99 13.22 11.95
CA VAL A 78 -3.69 13.84 10.67
C VAL A 78 -2.69 14.96 10.88
N VAL A 79 -1.63 14.91 10.09
CA VAL A 79 -0.53 15.88 10.10
C VAL A 79 -0.60 16.68 8.80
N SER A 80 -0.68 18.00 8.89
CA SER A 80 -0.93 18.90 7.75
C SER A 80 -0.03 20.13 7.72
N SER A 81 1.07 20.13 8.47
CA SER A 81 2.13 21.15 8.37
C SER A 81 3.51 20.52 8.20
N PRO A 82 4.44 21.19 7.50
CA PRO A 82 5.83 20.74 7.36
C PRO A 82 6.53 20.52 8.70
N ASP A 83 6.35 21.42 9.66
CA ASP A 83 7.02 21.34 10.97
C ASP A 83 6.57 20.10 11.76
N ALA A 84 5.25 19.89 11.86
CA ALA A 84 4.72 18.67 12.46
C ALA A 84 5.19 17.42 11.69
N ALA A 85 5.15 17.42 10.36
CA ALA A 85 5.62 16.28 9.57
C ALA A 85 7.10 15.96 9.84
N ARG A 86 7.93 16.97 10.11
CA ARG A 86 9.33 16.81 10.50
C ARG A 86 9.49 16.11 11.85
N GLU A 87 8.63 16.42 12.82
CA GLU A 87 8.61 15.72 14.11
C GLU A 87 8.35 14.22 13.93
N PHE A 88 7.34 13.85 13.15
CA PHE A 88 6.97 12.44 12.95
C PHE A 88 7.93 11.66 12.04
N LEU A 89 8.38 12.27 10.94
CA LEU A 89 9.10 11.58 9.86
C LEU A 89 10.62 11.72 9.94
N GLN A 90 11.16 12.61 10.78
CA GLN A 90 12.61 12.78 10.96
C GLN A 90 13.05 12.61 12.41
N LYS A 91 12.45 13.35 13.35
CA LYS A 91 12.91 13.35 14.75
C LYS A 91 12.48 12.12 15.52
N HIS A 92 11.25 11.65 15.28
CA HIS A 92 10.66 10.48 15.93
C HIS A 92 10.36 9.35 14.95
N ASP A 93 11.09 9.30 13.84
CA ASP A 93 10.88 8.36 12.73
C ASP A 93 10.84 6.89 13.18
N ALA A 94 11.71 6.49 14.11
CA ALA A 94 11.78 5.13 14.63
C ALA A 94 10.48 4.68 15.32
N VAL A 95 9.77 5.60 15.99
CA VAL A 95 8.49 5.31 16.66
C VAL A 95 7.37 5.16 15.62
N PHE A 96 7.39 6.02 14.60
CA PHE A 96 6.37 6.07 13.55
C PHE A 96 6.71 5.25 12.30
N ALA A 97 7.78 4.46 12.34
CA ALA A 97 8.21 3.60 11.23
C ALA A 97 7.27 2.40 10.99
N THR A 98 6.36 2.13 11.93
CA THR A 98 5.36 1.06 11.81
C THR A 98 4.24 1.49 10.88
N ARG A 99 3.92 0.63 9.90
CA ARG A 99 2.88 0.89 8.89
C ARG A 99 1.53 0.32 9.36
N ALA A 100 0.45 1.09 9.21
CA ALA A 100 -0.89 0.50 9.19
C ALA A 100 -1.02 -0.36 7.93
N VAL A 101 -1.33 -1.63 8.12
CA VAL A 101 -1.58 -2.56 7.02
C VAL A 101 -3.09 -2.64 6.83
N GLN A 102 -3.55 -2.31 5.62
CA GLN A 102 -4.94 -2.49 5.23
C GLN A 102 -5.28 -3.99 5.23
N ASP A 103 -6.44 -4.35 5.77
CA ASP A 103 -6.95 -5.73 5.85
C ASP A 103 -6.97 -6.39 4.47
N ALA A 104 -7.31 -5.61 3.43
CA ALA A 104 -7.36 -6.09 2.05
C ALA A 104 -6.01 -6.68 1.58
N VAL A 105 -4.87 -6.16 2.04
CA VAL A 105 -3.54 -6.64 1.64
C VAL A 105 -3.26 -8.05 2.17
N GLY A 106 -3.83 -8.39 3.33
CA GLY A 106 -3.80 -9.73 3.91
C GLY A 106 -2.38 -10.32 4.02
N ALA A 107 -2.21 -11.55 3.53
CA ALA A 107 -0.95 -12.30 3.66
C ALA A 107 0.23 -11.65 2.90
N HIS A 108 -0.02 -10.90 1.82
CA HIS A 108 1.03 -10.25 1.03
C HIS A 108 1.83 -9.22 1.86
N ALA A 109 1.22 -8.65 2.90
CA ALA A 109 1.90 -7.71 3.79
C ALA A 109 3.11 -8.31 4.53
N ARG A 110 3.14 -9.65 4.69
CA ARG A 110 4.22 -10.37 5.38
C ARG A 110 5.49 -10.57 4.54
N SER A 111 5.43 -10.29 3.25
CA SER A 111 6.55 -10.49 2.31
C SER A 111 6.91 -9.22 1.53
N SER A 112 6.02 -8.23 1.47
CA SER A 112 6.22 -7.03 0.66
C SER A 112 6.91 -5.89 1.41
N VAL A 113 7.91 -5.27 0.78
CA VAL A 113 8.66 -4.11 1.31
C VAL A 113 7.74 -2.91 1.60
N ALA A 114 6.61 -2.82 0.90
CA ALA A 114 5.65 -1.74 1.08
C ALA A 114 4.87 -1.82 2.41
N TRP A 115 4.75 -3.00 3.03
CA TRP A 115 3.97 -3.19 4.27
C TRP A 115 4.73 -3.88 5.40
N LEU A 116 5.89 -4.48 5.12
CA LEU A 116 6.75 -5.07 6.13
C LEU A 116 7.09 -4.03 7.22
N PRO A 117 7.06 -4.42 8.52
CA PRO A 117 7.45 -3.54 9.59
C PRO A 117 8.95 -3.21 9.51
N HIS A 118 9.36 -2.13 10.18
CA HIS A 118 10.76 -1.72 10.27
C HIS A 118 11.59 -2.73 11.10
N ALA A 119 11.95 -3.84 10.45
CA ALA A 119 12.65 -4.99 11.01
C ALA A 119 13.89 -5.33 10.17
N PRO A 120 14.81 -6.20 10.64
CA PRO A 120 16.01 -6.56 9.89
C PRO A 120 15.73 -7.00 8.44
N ARG A 121 14.66 -7.77 8.21
CA ARG A 121 14.25 -8.20 6.86
C ARG A 121 13.91 -7.01 5.95
N TRP A 122 13.14 -6.05 6.43
CA TRP A 122 12.79 -4.84 5.67
C TRP A 122 14.03 -4.02 5.36
N ARG A 123 14.92 -3.82 6.34
CA ARG A 123 16.19 -3.09 6.15
C ARG A 123 17.08 -3.75 5.11
N SER A 124 17.20 -5.07 5.11
CA SER A 124 17.97 -5.82 4.11
C SER A 124 17.39 -5.65 2.71
N LEU A 125 16.06 -5.78 2.54
CA LEU A 125 15.41 -5.59 1.24
C LEU A 125 15.56 -4.14 0.74
N ARG A 126 15.38 -3.15 1.62
CA ARG A 126 15.61 -1.72 1.30
C ARG A 126 17.05 -1.44 0.89
N ARG A 127 18.03 -2.04 1.58
CA ARG A 127 19.45 -1.91 1.21
C ARG A 127 19.68 -2.47 -0.20
N ILE A 128 19.21 -3.68 -0.50
CA ILE A 128 19.33 -4.28 -1.85
C ILE A 128 18.70 -3.38 -2.91
N MET A 129 17.49 -2.86 -2.65
CA MET A 129 16.84 -1.93 -3.58
C MET A 129 17.70 -0.68 -3.81
N ALA A 130 18.21 -0.07 -2.75
CA ALA A 130 18.99 1.16 -2.84
C ALA A 130 20.37 0.97 -3.49
N THR A 131 21.05 -0.15 -3.25
CA THR A 131 22.43 -0.37 -3.74
C THR A 131 22.49 -1.09 -5.08
N GLU A 132 21.53 -1.98 -5.38
CA GLU A 132 21.60 -2.86 -6.55
C GLU A 132 20.60 -2.50 -7.66
N LEU A 133 19.42 -1.98 -7.30
CA LEU A 133 18.35 -1.69 -8.25
C LEU A 133 18.31 -0.20 -8.62
N PHE A 134 18.35 0.67 -7.61
CA PHE A 134 18.13 2.11 -7.75
C PHE A 134 19.38 2.96 -7.48
N ALA A 135 20.56 2.34 -7.39
CA ALA A 135 21.79 3.10 -7.24
C ALA A 135 22.07 3.96 -8.49
N PRO A 136 22.61 5.18 -8.35
CA PRO A 136 22.82 6.10 -9.47
C PRO A 136 23.54 5.45 -10.66
N HIS A 137 24.67 4.78 -10.42
CA HIS A 137 25.43 4.09 -11.47
C HIS A 137 24.63 2.98 -12.19
N ARG A 138 23.67 2.33 -11.53
CA ARG A 138 22.77 1.34 -12.14
C ARG A 138 21.74 2.05 -13.02
N LEU A 139 21.21 3.18 -12.56
CA LEU A 139 20.29 4.00 -13.34
C LEU A 139 20.98 4.57 -14.58
N ASP A 140 22.24 5.00 -14.49
CA ASP A 140 23.02 5.51 -15.62
C ASP A 140 23.27 4.41 -16.65
N ALA A 141 23.65 3.20 -16.22
CA ALA A 141 23.83 2.05 -17.10
C ALA A 141 22.55 1.69 -17.88
N LEU A 142 21.37 1.96 -17.31
CA LEU A 142 20.06 1.69 -17.93
C LEU A 142 19.46 2.93 -18.63
N GLN A 143 20.21 4.04 -18.74
CA GLN A 143 19.74 5.28 -19.39
C GLN A 143 19.27 5.03 -20.83
N ARG A 144 19.99 4.19 -21.57
CA ARG A 144 19.63 3.83 -22.95
C ARG A 144 18.22 3.25 -23.06
N LEU A 145 17.83 2.35 -22.15
CA LEU A 145 16.51 1.73 -22.15
C LEU A 145 15.41 2.77 -21.92
N ARG A 146 15.65 3.73 -21.01
CA ARG A 146 14.70 4.83 -20.78
C ARG A 146 14.57 5.74 -22.01
N ALA A 147 15.69 6.08 -22.64
CA ALA A 147 15.70 6.90 -23.85
C ALA A 147 14.99 6.20 -25.02
N GLU A 148 15.13 4.87 -25.16
CA GLU A 148 14.37 4.07 -26.13
C GLU A 148 12.86 4.18 -25.90
N LYS A 149 12.40 4.01 -24.65
CA LYS A 149 10.96 4.11 -24.33
C LYS A 149 10.37 5.50 -24.53
N VAL A 150 11.13 6.55 -24.23
CA VAL A 150 10.71 7.93 -24.52
C VAL A 150 10.62 8.17 -26.04
N ARG A 151 11.56 7.62 -26.83
CA ARG A 151 11.48 7.70 -28.30
C ARG A 151 10.27 6.95 -28.86
N GLU A 152 9.97 5.75 -28.35
CA GLU A 152 8.77 5.00 -28.73
C GLU A 152 7.49 5.78 -28.43
N LEU A 153 7.41 6.38 -27.23
CA LEU A 153 6.32 7.27 -26.83
C LEU A 153 6.17 8.45 -27.80
N ALA A 154 7.26 9.19 -28.05
CA ALA A 154 7.24 10.33 -28.94
C ALA A 154 6.81 9.95 -30.37
N ALA A 155 7.31 8.81 -30.88
CA ALA A 155 6.92 8.30 -32.19
C ALA A 155 5.44 7.90 -32.25
N HIS A 156 4.88 7.31 -31.19
CA HIS A 156 3.46 6.97 -31.10
C HIS A 156 2.59 8.24 -31.09
N VAL A 157 2.92 9.23 -30.27
CA VAL A 157 2.22 10.52 -30.24
C VAL A 157 2.30 11.24 -31.60
N ALA A 158 3.47 11.22 -32.25
CA ALA A 158 3.64 11.81 -33.58
C ALA A 158 2.84 11.07 -34.68
N ARG A 159 2.58 9.77 -34.52
CA ARG A 159 1.64 9.04 -35.41
C ARG A 159 0.21 9.53 -35.19
N LEU A 160 -0.27 9.51 -33.93
CA LEU A 160 -1.63 9.97 -33.60
C LEU A 160 -1.88 11.41 -34.06
N ALA A 161 -0.90 12.30 -33.89
CA ALA A 161 -0.99 13.68 -34.35
C ALA A 161 -1.13 13.79 -35.88
N ARG A 162 -0.40 12.97 -36.64
CA ARG A 162 -0.52 12.92 -38.12
C ARG A 162 -1.88 12.40 -38.56
N ASP A 163 -2.44 11.45 -37.80
CA ASP A 163 -3.74 10.85 -38.09
C ASP A 163 -4.92 11.71 -37.58
N GLY A 164 -4.64 12.88 -36.97
CA GLY A 164 -5.65 13.74 -36.36
C GLY A 164 -6.36 13.11 -35.15
N ALA A 165 -5.78 12.05 -34.57
CA ALA A 165 -6.38 11.29 -33.48
C ALA A 165 -6.07 11.90 -32.10
N ALA A 166 -7.05 11.85 -31.20
CA ALA A 166 -6.87 12.28 -29.82
C ALA A 166 -5.89 11.37 -29.06
N VAL A 167 -5.08 11.96 -28.19
CA VAL A 167 -4.11 11.25 -27.34
C VAL A 167 -4.68 11.10 -25.93
N ASP A 168 -4.90 9.86 -25.50
CA ASP A 168 -5.17 9.56 -24.09
C ASP A 168 -3.86 9.58 -23.29
N ILE A 169 -3.57 10.73 -22.66
CA ILE A 169 -2.34 10.95 -21.89
C ILE A 169 -2.24 9.96 -20.72
N GLY A 170 -3.36 9.65 -20.06
CA GLY A 170 -3.38 8.75 -18.91
C GLY A 170 -2.96 7.34 -19.30
N ARG A 171 -3.55 6.81 -20.37
CA ARG A 171 -3.19 5.50 -20.93
C ARG A 171 -1.74 5.48 -21.40
N VAL A 172 -1.34 6.46 -22.21
CA VAL A 172 0.00 6.49 -22.83
C VAL A 172 1.11 6.64 -21.78
N ALA A 173 0.93 7.49 -20.78
CA ALA A 173 1.88 7.66 -19.68
C ALA A 173 1.96 6.41 -18.80
N PHE A 174 0.83 5.79 -18.48
CA PHE A 174 0.79 4.55 -17.71
C PHE A 174 1.51 3.42 -18.43
N THR A 175 1.17 3.17 -19.71
CA THR A 175 1.76 2.10 -20.52
C THR A 175 3.27 2.30 -20.69
N THR A 176 3.71 3.53 -20.93
CA THR A 176 5.15 3.84 -21.05
C THR A 176 5.88 3.61 -19.74
N SER A 177 5.31 4.05 -18.61
CA SER A 177 5.89 3.87 -17.28
C SER A 177 5.99 2.39 -16.90
N LEU A 178 4.95 1.61 -17.20
CA LEU A 178 4.90 0.18 -16.94
C LEU A 178 5.98 -0.56 -17.74
N ASN A 179 6.12 -0.26 -19.04
CA ASN A 179 7.15 -0.84 -19.89
C ASN A 179 8.56 -0.44 -19.48
N LEU A 180 8.75 0.81 -19.05
CA LEU A 180 10.04 1.27 -18.55
C LEU A 180 10.43 0.48 -17.29
N LEU A 181 9.51 0.31 -16.33
CA LEU A 181 9.74 -0.49 -15.14
C LEU A 181 9.96 -1.97 -15.48
N SER A 182 9.12 -2.56 -16.33
CA SER A 182 9.23 -3.97 -16.69
C SER A 182 10.52 -4.27 -17.45
N ARG A 183 10.94 -3.40 -18.37
CA ARG A 183 12.19 -3.58 -19.11
C ARG A 183 13.42 -3.35 -18.22
N THR A 184 13.31 -2.48 -17.21
CA THR A 184 14.36 -2.29 -16.21
C THR A 184 14.51 -3.54 -15.32
N VAL A 185 13.40 -4.12 -14.85
CA VAL A 185 13.41 -5.23 -13.88
C VAL A 185 13.49 -6.60 -14.56
N PHE A 186 12.66 -6.83 -15.58
CA PHE A 186 12.47 -8.09 -16.30
C PHE A 186 13.14 -8.12 -17.68
N SER A 187 13.63 -6.98 -18.19
CA SER A 187 14.20 -6.87 -19.55
C SER A 187 13.23 -7.26 -20.65
N THR A 188 11.93 -7.22 -20.34
CA THR A 188 10.81 -7.54 -21.20
C THR A 188 9.79 -6.42 -21.13
N ASP A 189 9.16 -6.13 -22.26
CA ASP A 189 8.01 -5.24 -22.32
C ASP A 189 6.77 -6.06 -22.02
N VAL A 190 5.99 -5.63 -21.02
CA VAL A 190 4.80 -6.36 -20.58
C VAL A 190 3.56 -5.94 -21.38
N THR A 191 3.63 -4.79 -22.04
CA THR A 191 2.59 -4.27 -22.94
C THR A 191 3.16 -3.48 -24.12
N SER A 192 2.35 -3.22 -25.13
CA SER A 192 2.70 -2.33 -26.25
C SER A 192 1.77 -1.11 -26.27
N LEU A 193 2.26 0.01 -26.78
CA LEU A 193 1.47 1.23 -27.02
C LEU A 193 0.45 1.03 -28.14
N ASP A 194 0.77 0.17 -29.11
CA ASP A 194 -0.11 -0.12 -30.25
C ASP A 194 -1.07 -1.29 -29.94
N ASP A 195 -1.02 -1.86 -28.73
CA ASP A 195 -1.89 -2.95 -28.36
C ASP A 195 -3.31 -2.46 -28.04
N HIS A 196 -4.26 -2.86 -28.87
CA HIS A 196 -5.68 -2.49 -28.76
C HIS A 196 -6.44 -3.39 -27.77
N GLY A 197 -5.81 -4.38 -27.14
CA GLY A 197 -6.56 -5.31 -26.29
C GLY A 197 -5.84 -6.56 -25.81
N GLY A 198 -4.79 -6.99 -26.48
CA GLY A 198 -4.19 -8.32 -26.38
C GLY A 198 -3.36 -8.58 -25.12
N SER A 199 -2.58 -7.61 -24.64
CA SER A 199 -1.70 -7.73 -23.47
C SER A 199 -2.17 -6.91 -22.25
N LYS A 200 -3.41 -6.40 -22.32
CA LYS A 200 -4.11 -5.68 -21.23
C LYS A 200 -4.11 -6.42 -19.89
N GLY A 201 -3.86 -7.74 -19.86
CA GLY A 201 -3.92 -8.56 -18.66
C GLY A 201 -3.11 -8.01 -17.48
N PHE A 202 -1.86 -7.56 -17.69
CA PHE A 202 -1.02 -7.07 -16.58
C PHE A 202 -1.34 -5.62 -16.18
N GLN A 203 -1.58 -4.73 -17.15
CA GLN A 203 -2.00 -3.35 -16.87
C GLN A 203 -3.33 -3.31 -16.11
N VAL A 204 -4.32 -4.11 -16.56
CA VAL A 204 -5.61 -4.25 -15.88
C VAL A 204 -5.41 -4.84 -14.48
N LEU A 205 -4.57 -5.86 -14.34
CA LEU A 205 -4.26 -6.45 -13.04
C LEU A 205 -3.68 -5.42 -12.07
N VAL A 206 -2.71 -4.60 -12.49
CA VAL A 206 -2.12 -3.54 -11.66
C VAL A 206 -3.16 -2.47 -11.33
N ALA A 207 -3.97 -2.06 -12.30
CA ALA A 207 -5.04 -1.09 -12.08
C ALA A 207 -6.09 -1.60 -11.07
N GLU A 208 -6.51 -2.86 -11.18
CA GLU A 208 -7.42 -3.51 -10.22
C GLU A 208 -6.81 -3.60 -8.82
N ILE A 209 -5.51 -3.89 -8.70
CA ILE A 209 -4.82 -3.87 -7.40
C ILE A 209 -4.86 -2.48 -6.79
N MET A 210 -4.56 -1.43 -7.58
CA MET A 210 -4.59 -0.05 -7.11
C MET A 210 -6.00 0.40 -6.72
N GLU A 211 -7.02 -0.01 -7.48
CA GLU A 211 -8.43 0.25 -7.19
C GLU A 211 -8.83 -0.38 -5.85
N VAL A 212 -8.54 -1.68 -5.65
CA VAL A 212 -8.90 -2.38 -4.41
C VAL A 212 -8.11 -1.83 -3.22
N ALA A 213 -6.84 -1.48 -3.40
CA ALA A 213 -6.02 -0.87 -2.35
C ALA A 213 -6.48 0.56 -1.98
N GLY A 214 -7.01 1.31 -2.95
CA GLY A 214 -7.55 2.66 -2.74
C GLY A 214 -9.00 2.69 -2.24
N SER A 215 -9.72 1.57 -2.31
CA SER A 215 -11.12 1.47 -1.93
C SER A 215 -11.31 1.54 -0.41
N PRO A 216 -12.33 2.27 0.09
CA PRO A 216 -12.64 2.26 1.51
C PRO A 216 -13.11 0.86 1.95
N ASN A 217 -12.46 0.31 2.97
CA ASN A 217 -12.74 -1.01 3.50
C ASN A 217 -13.27 -0.91 4.94
N VAL A 218 -14.47 -1.44 5.18
CA VAL A 218 -15.13 -1.49 6.49
C VAL A 218 -14.26 -2.21 7.51
N SER A 219 -13.52 -3.25 7.10
CA SER A 219 -12.59 -3.97 7.98
C SER A 219 -11.48 -3.06 8.55
N ASP A 220 -11.06 -2.05 7.80
CA ASP A 220 -10.01 -1.10 8.22
C ASP A 220 -10.53 -0.10 9.26
N PHE A 221 -11.83 0.18 9.25
CA PHE A 221 -12.47 1.09 10.21
C PHE A 221 -13.07 0.35 11.41
N PHE A 222 -13.46 -0.91 11.25
CA PHE A 222 -14.08 -1.73 12.28
C PHE A 222 -13.36 -3.09 12.42
N PRO A 223 -12.21 -3.14 13.10
CA PRO A 223 -11.39 -4.36 13.18
C PRO A 223 -12.12 -5.57 13.76
N ALA A 224 -13.11 -5.35 14.64
CA ALA A 224 -13.96 -6.42 15.18
C ALA A 224 -14.75 -7.19 14.09
N LEU A 225 -15.03 -6.55 12.96
CA LEU A 225 -15.76 -7.13 11.83
C LEU A 225 -14.81 -7.64 10.72
N ALA A 226 -13.50 -7.44 10.84
CA ALA A 226 -12.54 -7.75 9.77
C ALA A 226 -12.52 -9.23 9.37
N ALA A 227 -12.80 -10.13 10.33
CA ALA A 227 -12.87 -11.57 10.07
C ALA A 227 -13.92 -11.93 9.02
N ALA A 228 -15.02 -11.18 8.95
CA ALA A 228 -16.14 -11.45 8.04
C ALA A 228 -15.85 -11.06 6.58
N ASP A 229 -14.90 -10.15 6.32
CA ASP A 229 -14.59 -9.63 4.97
C ASP A 229 -15.87 -9.23 4.22
N LEU A 230 -16.65 -8.33 4.83
CA LEU A 230 -18.02 -7.97 4.40
C LEU A 230 -18.09 -7.49 2.94
N GLN A 231 -17.07 -6.77 2.48
CA GLN A 231 -16.98 -6.27 1.10
C GLN A 231 -16.23 -7.24 0.16
N GLY A 232 -15.70 -8.35 0.66
CA GLY A 232 -14.94 -9.31 -0.13
C GLY A 232 -13.59 -8.79 -0.64
N LEU A 233 -13.11 -7.63 -0.17
CA LEU A 233 -11.92 -6.96 -0.69
C LEU A 233 -10.65 -7.76 -0.40
N ARG A 234 -10.56 -8.40 0.79
CA ARG A 234 -9.41 -9.25 1.15
C ARG A 234 -9.33 -10.47 0.22
N ARG A 235 -10.46 -11.11 -0.07
CA ARG A 235 -10.53 -12.23 -1.04
C ARG A 235 -10.28 -11.77 -2.49
N ARG A 236 -10.77 -10.60 -2.90
CA ARG A 236 -10.49 -10.02 -4.22
C ARG A 236 -8.99 -9.76 -4.38
N MET A 237 -8.39 -9.04 -3.43
CA MET A 237 -6.97 -8.70 -3.43
C MET A 237 -6.07 -9.94 -3.43
N ALA A 238 -6.41 -10.98 -2.65
CA ALA A 238 -5.65 -12.23 -2.65
C ALA A 238 -5.58 -12.89 -4.04
N ARG A 239 -6.69 -12.90 -4.79
CA ARG A 239 -6.73 -13.41 -6.17
C ARG A 239 -5.88 -12.56 -7.11
N LEU A 240 -5.89 -11.23 -6.95
CA LEU A 240 -5.07 -10.32 -7.74
C LEU A 240 -3.58 -10.54 -7.47
N PHE A 241 -3.16 -10.62 -6.19
CA PHE A 241 -1.78 -10.93 -5.84
C PHE A 241 -1.34 -12.31 -6.32
N ALA A 242 -2.21 -13.31 -6.30
CA ALA A 242 -1.88 -14.63 -6.86
C ALA A 242 -1.57 -14.53 -8.37
N ARG A 243 -2.40 -13.81 -9.15
CA ARG A 243 -2.13 -13.55 -10.57
C ARG A 243 -0.84 -12.75 -10.78
N LEU A 244 -0.57 -11.78 -9.91
CA LEU A 244 0.64 -10.95 -9.98
C LEU A 244 1.90 -11.79 -9.74
N HIS A 245 1.89 -12.62 -8.70
CA HIS A 245 3.01 -13.51 -8.40
C HIS A 245 3.22 -14.52 -9.53
N LEU A 246 2.17 -15.08 -10.14
CA LEU A 246 2.33 -15.98 -11.29
C LEU A 246 3.07 -15.33 -12.46
N VAL A 247 2.87 -14.03 -12.70
CA VAL A 247 3.63 -13.31 -13.73
C VAL A 247 5.10 -13.19 -13.32
N PHE A 248 5.39 -12.81 -12.08
CA PHE A 248 6.77 -12.69 -11.60
C PHE A 248 7.50 -14.03 -11.51
N ASP A 249 6.84 -15.09 -11.06
CA ASP A 249 7.41 -16.43 -10.94
C ASP A 249 7.82 -16.96 -12.32
N ARG A 250 6.98 -16.76 -13.35
CA ARG A 250 7.33 -17.13 -14.74
C ARG A 250 8.60 -16.44 -15.22
N GLU A 251 8.73 -15.13 -14.98
CA GLU A 251 9.92 -14.36 -15.38
C GLU A 251 11.18 -14.80 -14.60
N VAL A 252 11.03 -15.05 -13.30
CA VAL A 252 12.11 -15.54 -12.44
C VAL A 252 12.57 -16.94 -12.88
N ASP A 253 11.63 -17.86 -13.07
CA ASP A 253 11.91 -19.24 -13.46
C ASP A 253 12.55 -19.32 -14.85
N GLN A 254 12.07 -18.52 -15.81
CA GLN A 254 12.68 -18.45 -17.13
C GLN A 254 14.15 -18.02 -17.05
N ARG A 255 14.46 -17.02 -16.21
CA ARG A 255 15.82 -16.53 -16.01
C ARG A 255 16.71 -17.55 -15.30
N LEU A 256 16.20 -18.20 -14.25
CA LEU A 256 16.93 -19.26 -13.56
C LEU A 256 17.21 -20.45 -14.50
N GLY A 257 16.24 -20.82 -15.34
CA GLY A 257 16.38 -21.84 -16.37
C GLY A 257 17.45 -21.49 -17.41
N ARG A 258 17.46 -20.27 -17.94
CA ARG A 258 18.49 -19.79 -18.88
C ARG A 258 19.89 -19.84 -18.27
N ARG A 259 20.03 -19.43 -17.00
CA ARG A 259 21.32 -19.48 -16.28
C ARG A 259 21.83 -20.91 -16.07
N ARG A 260 20.93 -21.87 -15.79
CA ARG A 260 21.29 -23.29 -15.64
C ARG A 260 21.73 -23.94 -16.95
N ARG A 261 21.26 -23.44 -18.09
CA ARG A 261 21.59 -23.97 -19.43
C ARG A 261 22.87 -23.39 -20.03
N LEU A 262 23.45 -22.33 -19.45
CA LEU A 262 24.74 -21.78 -19.87
C LEU A 262 25.88 -22.55 -19.17
N PRO A 263 26.77 -23.25 -19.90
CA PRO A 263 27.92 -23.91 -19.30
C PRO A 263 28.95 -22.88 -18.81
N GLY A 264 29.27 -22.89 -17.52
CA GLY A 264 30.55 -22.40 -16.97
C GLY A 264 30.73 -20.90 -16.72
N ARG A 265 30.45 -20.46 -15.48
CA ARG A 265 31.26 -19.42 -14.78
C ARG A 265 31.04 -19.44 -13.26
N ALA A 266 31.11 -20.63 -12.67
CA ALA A 266 31.12 -20.78 -11.21
C ALA A 266 32.00 -21.98 -10.81
N ALA A 267 33.31 -21.83 -10.98
CA ALA A 267 34.29 -22.64 -10.27
C ALA A 267 35.46 -21.72 -9.91
N GLY A 268 35.61 -21.40 -8.63
CA GLY A 268 36.74 -20.61 -8.14
C GLY A 268 36.41 -19.75 -6.94
N CYS A 269 36.09 -20.39 -5.81
CA CYS A 269 36.51 -19.98 -4.46
C CYS A 269 35.87 -20.96 -3.46
N ARG A 270 36.53 -22.10 -3.25
CA ARG A 270 36.40 -22.89 -2.01
C ARG A 270 37.56 -22.51 -1.09
N GLY A 271 37.23 -22.23 0.16
CA GLY A 271 38.15 -22.01 1.27
C GLY A 271 37.49 -21.02 2.24
N ALA A 272 37.43 -21.20 3.55
CA ALA A 272 37.75 -22.30 4.45
C ALA A 272 36.89 -22.08 5.71
N GLY A 273 36.76 -23.09 6.57
CA GLY A 273 35.64 -23.21 7.51
C GLY A 273 35.61 -22.31 8.74
N ARG A 274 34.54 -22.47 9.52
CA ARG A 274 34.57 -22.53 11.00
C ARG A 274 33.26 -23.12 11.54
N ARG A 275 33.43 -24.01 12.52
CA ARG A 275 32.39 -24.69 13.32
C ARG A 275 31.87 -23.75 14.44
N PRO A 276 30.82 -24.15 15.19
CA PRO A 276 29.76 -23.27 15.68
C PRO A 276 30.00 -22.73 17.09
N ASP A 277 29.26 -21.68 17.49
CA ASP A 277 29.00 -21.46 18.91
C ASP A 277 27.66 -20.76 19.22
N ARG A 278 27.29 -20.95 20.49
CA ARG A 278 25.96 -20.98 21.10
C ARG A 278 25.20 -19.64 21.28
N ALA A 279 23.87 -19.81 21.28
CA ALA A 279 22.83 -19.22 22.14
C ALA A 279 23.00 -17.81 22.76
N ALA A 280 21.99 -16.96 22.51
CA ALA A 280 21.45 -16.07 23.54
C ALA A 280 19.95 -15.80 23.31
N ARG A 281 19.13 -16.25 24.28
CA ARG A 281 17.74 -15.83 24.48
C ARG A 281 17.69 -14.34 24.80
N SER A 282 16.73 -13.60 24.25
CA SER A 282 16.19 -12.43 24.95
C SER A 282 14.69 -12.31 24.70
N ARG A 283 14.04 -11.75 25.71
CA ARG A 283 12.65 -12.00 26.11
C ARG A 283 11.71 -11.06 25.35
N HIS A 284 10.56 -11.59 24.94
CA HIS A 284 9.42 -10.80 24.51
C HIS A 284 8.80 -10.08 25.72
N ALA A 285 8.68 -8.76 25.63
CA ALA A 285 7.72 -7.97 26.39
C ALA A 285 6.85 -7.18 25.39
N PRO A 286 5.54 -7.03 25.64
CA PRO A 286 4.61 -6.44 24.70
C PRO A 286 4.70 -4.92 24.74
N VAL A 287 5.00 -4.29 23.60
CA VAL A 287 4.86 -2.84 23.44
C VAL A 287 3.48 -2.56 22.85
N ALA A 288 2.68 -1.81 23.60
CA ALA A 288 1.38 -1.30 23.19
C ALA A 288 1.51 -0.42 21.94
N VAL A 289 0.73 -0.72 20.90
CA VAL A 289 0.67 0.03 19.65
C VAL A 289 -0.17 1.28 19.86
N LEU A 290 0.49 2.43 19.99
CA LEU A 290 -0.14 3.75 19.89
C LEU A 290 -0.19 4.17 18.41
N GLY A 291 -1.42 4.37 17.92
CA GLY A 291 -1.81 5.21 16.77
C GLY A 291 -0.90 5.24 15.55
N SER A 292 -1.28 4.50 14.50
CA SER A 292 -0.62 4.57 13.18
C SER A 292 -0.91 5.90 12.47
N VAL A 293 0.15 6.53 11.95
CA VAL A 293 0.09 7.69 11.07
C VAL A 293 -0.16 7.19 9.64
N CYS A 294 -1.40 7.29 9.16
CA CYS A 294 -1.70 7.10 7.73
C CYS A 294 -1.36 8.38 6.97
N CYS A 295 -0.19 8.41 6.36
CA CYS A 295 0.15 9.45 5.38
C CYS A 295 -0.54 9.10 4.05
N TRP A 296 -1.66 9.76 3.76
CA TRP A 296 -2.20 9.82 2.39
C TRP A 296 -1.46 10.95 1.69
N GLN A 297 -0.60 10.59 0.74
CA GLN A 297 0.15 11.53 -0.10
C GLN A 297 -0.24 11.32 -1.56
#